data_AF-A0A2D9C9A0-F1
#
_entry.id   AF-A0A2D9C9A0-F1
#
_cell.length_a   1.000
_cell.length_b   1.000
_cell.length_c   1.000
_cell.angle_alpha   90.00
_cell.angle_beta   90.00
_cell.angle_gamma   90.00
#
_symmetry.space_group_name_H-M   'P 1'
#
loop_
_entity.id
_entity.type
_entity.pdbx_description
1 polymer ?
#
loop_
_entity_poly.entity_id
_entity_poly.type
_entity_poly.pdbx_seq_one_letter_code
_entity_poly.pdbx_strand_id
1 'polypeptide(L)'
;MPRKQNGFGNAKSFGLKPFKSTEKSSRSGKGGGPAPSDRKFGSTVHKSIIDKYNVNSDWVKWRKGYEYYNQMAWYELDTYDPITESYTRTELFSKLYQGTDDELSVKFEGYKFSTQNSDSNNHYVIKRIPISNTDIGSITTVRNNPFVDLNNKLNNEIWCNFSNGPNYLMLLQMLGERIDDGETEATISYVLNSDSYPAIYNGKSEELSTTIEVTIDISDLDYAAEVDPITNYNSLLNQIVFVPGFFINKNKTDLDNLQFNDGIESFTVDLTDSATAQSIKILNRDNFALPPSLFDISQLNSSVSTTNASYKVQGNFKFNKNSYQRFFAKKYLTADLVDSNTNKATYAIMPFSILGVEVKNNKLILKSVPQRTVLKLTSDPANGTIIFSDNSFTKISVDSYNGEYYHNDELNAEQWKLFDTDIDPWMDEVFTSGNALKPSTLFSCSCPNYSKSSLSAPQSTQSASERKVNRQQRYPLPSAMSPTDYEMQGRSQVAGKATSWERTKDKFRFKMCKHTIAARFIEHIKTKEPNEYPTIEVRDNFDEKLSKEIKEVSDRFVSSYKRGDITTLELIFSLGQGLNLDDVEIAYILFGTKF
;
A
#
# COMPACT_ATOMS: atom_id res chain seq x y z
N MET A 1 -36.90 61.96 -12.02
CA MET A 1 -35.63 62.35 -11.37
C MET A 1 -35.99 62.86 -9.98
N PRO A 2 -35.31 62.45 -8.89
CA PRO A 2 -33.88 62.66 -8.68
C PRO A 2 -33.09 61.42 -8.22
N ARG A 3 -31.76 61.55 -8.33
CA ARG A 3 -30.72 60.59 -7.92
C ARG A 3 -30.16 60.94 -6.53
N LYS A 4 -29.81 59.87 -5.79
CA LYS A 4 -28.72 59.68 -4.81
C LYS A 4 -28.60 60.60 -3.58
N GLN A 5 -28.60 59.96 -2.41
CA GLN A 5 -27.44 60.00 -1.51
C GLN A 5 -27.32 58.72 -0.67
N ASN A 6 -26.08 58.44 -0.29
CA ASN A 6 -25.55 57.18 0.23
C ASN A 6 -25.97 56.92 1.69
N GLY A 7 -26.23 55.67 2.02
CA GLY A 7 -26.31 55.19 3.39
C GLY A 7 -26.09 53.68 3.40
N PHE A 8 -25.08 53.23 4.14
CA PHE A 8 -24.78 51.83 4.40
C PHE A 8 -26.06 51.02 4.67
N GLY A 9 -26.24 49.94 3.93
CA GLY A 9 -27.31 48.98 4.16
C GLY A 9 -27.26 48.44 5.58
N ASN A 10 -28.45 48.36 6.18
CA ASN A 10 -28.77 47.92 7.54
C ASN A 10 -27.84 46.81 8.08
N ALA A 11 -27.22 47.03 9.24
CA ALA A 11 -26.27 46.12 9.92
C ALA A 11 -26.85 44.75 10.34
N LYS A 12 -28.06 44.41 9.89
CA LYS A 12 -28.72 43.11 10.13
C LYS A 12 -28.47 42.08 9.03
N SER A 13 -27.72 42.38 7.97
CA SER A 13 -27.35 41.40 6.92
C SER A 13 -26.08 40.59 7.24
N PHE A 14 -25.37 40.88 8.33
CA PHE A 14 -24.18 40.14 8.79
C PHE A 14 -24.43 39.28 10.04
N GLY A 15 -25.69 39.07 10.43
CA GLY A 15 -26.03 38.17 11.53
C GLY A 15 -25.90 36.72 11.11
N LEU A 16 -24.81 36.06 11.51
CA LEU A 16 -24.75 34.59 11.63
C LEU A 16 -25.95 34.16 12.48
N LYS A 17 -26.87 33.38 11.88
CA LYS A 17 -27.97 32.77 12.64
C LYS A 17 -27.33 31.86 13.69
N PRO A 18 -27.60 32.04 15.00
CA PRO A 18 -27.13 31.09 16.00
C PRO A 18 -27.77 29.73 15.72
N PHE A 19 -26.96 28.68 15.80
CA PHE A 19 -27.44 27.30 15.74
C PHE A 19 -28.46 27.10 16.86
N LYS A 20 -29.69 26.72 16.51
CA LYS A 20 -30.67 26.29 17.50
C LYS A 20 -30.12 25.08 18.23
N SER A 21 -30.17 25.10 19.56
CA SER A 21 -29.77 23.97 20.40
C SER A 21 -30.52 22.70 19.98
N THR A 22 -29.75 21.65 19.69
CA THR A 22 -30.26 20.29 19.52
C THR A 22 -30.29 19.60 20.87
N GLU A 23 -31.10 20.12 21.80
CA GLU A 23 -31.51 19.32 22.94
C GLU A 23 -32.78 18.54 22.55
N LYS A 24 -32.74 17.23 22.83
CA LYS A 24 -33.76 16.19 22.58
C LYS A 24 -33.74 15.53 21.20
N SER A 25 -32.90 14.49 21.08
CA SER A 25 -33.42 13.11 21.14
C SER A 25 -32.27 12.11 21.18
N SER A 26 -32.24 11.30 22.24
CA SER A 26 -31.46 10.09 22.38
C SER A 26 -31.79 9.09 21.28
N ARG A 27 -30.96 9.00 20.23
CA ARG A 27 -30.78 7.83 19.35
C ARG A 27 -29.61 8.07 18.41
N SER A 28 -28.50 7.36 18.65
CA SER A 28 -27.35 7.13 17.75
C SER A 28 -26.87 8.34 16.93
N GLY A 29 -25.76 8.94 17.39
CA GLY A 29 -24.99 10.03 16.78
C GLY A 29 -25.25 10.32 15.30
N LYS A 30 -26.05 11.35 15.05
CA LYS A 30 -25.97 12.12 13.80
C LYS A 30 -24.82 13.11 13.98
N GLY A 31 -23.68 12.83 13.36
CA GLY A 31 -22.56 13.79 13.31
C GLY A 31 -23.03 15.13 12.74
N GLY A 32 -22.61 16.23 13.36
CA GLY A 32 -23.11 17.58 13.14
C GLY A 32 -22.55 18.25 11.89
N GLY A 33 -22.51 17.55 10.76
CA GLY A 33 -22.07 18.13 9.49
C GLY A 33 -23.19 18.23 8.45
N PRO A 34 -22.98 19.02 7.37
CA PRO A 34 -23.98 19.23 6.34
C PRO A 34 -24.29 17.90 5.65
N ALA A 35 -25.48 17.39 5.91
CA ALA A 35 -26.06 16.27 5.18
C ALA A 35 -27.00 16.86 4.12
N PRO A 36 -26.89 16.47 2.83
CA PRO A 36 -27.84 16.91 1.82
C PRO A 36 -29.26 16.44 2.20
N SER A 37 -30.23 17.34 2.03
CA SER A 37 -31.65 17.08 2.33
C SER A 37 -32.23 15.95 1.49
N ASP A 38 -31.71 15.78 0.26
CA ASP A 38 -32.01 14.66 -0.64
C ASP A 38 -30.77 13.78 -0.83
N ARG A 39 -30.83 12.55 -0.31
CA ARG A 39 -29.77 11.54 -0.48
C ARG A 39 -29.94 10.80 -1.80
N LYS A 40 -29.41 11.36 -2.88
CA LYS A 40 -29.28 10.66 -4.17
C LYS A 40 -27.99 9.82 -4.21
N PHE A 41 -27.89 8.90 -5.17
CA PHE A 41 -26.66 8.15 -5.42
C PHE A 41 -25.48 9.12 -5.62
N GLY A 42 -24.36 8.90 -4.92
CA GLY A 42 -23.20 9.80 -4.93
C GLY A 42 -23.21 10.92 -3.89
N SER A 43 -24.27 11.08 -3.09
CA SER A 43 -24.29 12.08 -2.01
C SER A 43 -23.35 11.70 -0.85
N THR A 44 -22.49 12.64 -0.45
CA THR A 44 -21.57 12.48 0.69
C THR A 44 -22.12 13.18 1.94
N VAL A 45 -22.02 12.50 3.09
CA VAL A 45 -22.27 13.14 4.39
C VAL A 45 -20.93 13.59 4.93
N HIS A 46 -20.73 14.91 4.98
CA HIS A 46 -19.54 15.47 5.60
C HIS A 46 -19.77 15.56 7.11
N LYS A 47 -18.80 15.12 7.90
CA LYS A 47 -18.74 15.45 9.33
C LYS A 47 -18.30 16.92 9.48
N SER A 48 -18.65 17.58 10.59
CA SER A 48 -18.04 18.86 10.92
C SER A 48 -16.52 18.71 11.05
N ILE A 49 -15.78 19.82 10.95
CA ILE A 49 -14.31 19.80 11.10
C ILE A 49 -13.94 19.22 12.46
N ILE A 50 -14.65 19.62 13.51
CA ILE A 50 -14.46 19.15 14.90
C ILE A 50 -14.79 17.66 15.00
N ASP A 51 -15.92 17.20 14.47
CA ASP A 51 -16.27 15.76 14.48
C ASP A 51 -15.27 14.91 13.69
N LYS A 52 -14.74 15.46 12.59
CA LYS A 52 -13.73 14.78 11.76
C LYS A 52 -12.37 14.72 12.48
N TYR A 53 -11.99 15.80 13.16
CA TYR A 53 -10.80 15.87 14.02
C TYR A 53 -10.92 14.83 15.14
N ASN A 54 -12.02 14.85 15.90
CA ASN A 54 -12.28 13.93 17.00
C ASN A 54 -12.28 12.44 16.57
N VAL A 55 -12.86 12.12 15.42
CA VAL A 55 -12.92 10.72 14.92
C VAL A 55 -11.58 10.23 14.38
N ASN A 56 -10.77 11.12 13.82
CA ASN A 56 -9.49 10.77 13.22
C ASN A 56 -8.29 11.06 14.13
N SER A 57 -8.52 11.56 15.34
CA SER A 57 -7.48 11.90 16.33
C SER A 57 -6.57 10.71 16.59
N ASP A 58 -5.27 10.97 16.58
CA ASP A 58 -4.25 9.97 16.88
C ASP A 58 -4.32 9.54 18.35
N TRP A 59 -4.66 10.43 19.28
CA TRP A 59 -4.93 10.09 20.68
C TRP A 59 -6.03 9.03 20.83
N VAL A 60 -7.13 9.17 20.10
CA VAL A 60 -8.22 8.17 20.12
C VAL A 60 -7.77 6.82 19.57
N LYS A 61 -6.94 6.83 18.50
CA LYS A 61 -6.38 5.59 17.94
C LYS A 61 -5.43 4.93 18.94
N TRP A 62 -4.58 5.73 19.59
CA TRP A 62 -3.62 5.30 20.60
C TRP A 62 -4.32 4.65 21.79
N ARG A 63 -5.27 5.34 22.43
CA ARG A 63 -6.08 4.79 23.54
C ARG A 63 -6.74 3.47 23.16
N LYS A 64 -7.38 3.39 21.98
CA LYS A 64 -8.03 2.15 21.52
C LYS A 64 -7.03 1.02 21.26
N GLY A 65 -5.88 1.34 20.69
CA GLY A 65 -4.82 0.35 20.46
C GLY A 65 -4.27 -0.20 21.78
N TYR A 66 -3.97 0.70 22.71
CA TYR A 66 -3.28 0.43 23.97
C TYR A 66 -4.17 -0.13 25.10
N GLU A 67 -5.44 0.28 25.17
CA GLU A 67 -6.32 -0.09 26.30
C GLU A 67 -7.36 -1.15 25.93
N TYR A 68 -7.51 -1.47 24.65
CA TYR A 68 -8.58 -2.34 24.18
C TYR A 68 -8.10 -3.40 23.20
N TYR A 69 -7.54 -3.00 22.06
CA TYR A 69 -7.23 -3.95 20.99
C TYR A 69 -6.06 -4.87 21.32
N ASN A 70 -5.05 -4.43 22.07
CA ASN A 70 -3.93 -5.28 22.52
C ASN A 70 -4.32 -6.27 23.64
N GLN A 71 -5.37 -6.00 24.41
CA GLN A 71 -5.72 -6.81 25.58
C GLN A 71 -6.71 -7.92 25.26
N MET A 72 -7.71 -7.66 24.40
CA MET A 72 -8.88 -8.55 24.31
C MET A 72 -9.47 -8.71 22.91
N ALA A 73 -8.84 -8.17 21.86
CA ALA A 73 -9.45 -8.16 20.53
C ALA A 73 -8.51 -8.54 19.38
N TRP A 74 -7.57 -9.46 19.61
CA TRP A 74 -6.67 -9.96 18.59
C TRP A 74 -6.33 -11.45 18.76
N TYR A 75 -5.85 -12.05 17.67
CA TYR A 75 -5.18 -13.34 17.64
C TYR A 75 -4.00 -13.26 16.68
N GLU A 76 -2.95 -14.00 17.01
CA GLU A 76 -1.87 -14.28 16.07
C GLU A 76 -2.37 -15.21 14.96
N LEU A 77 -1.84 -15.04 13.75
CA LEU A 77 -2.06 -16.02 12.70
C LEU A 77 -1.11 -17.19 12.95
N ASP A 78 -1.67 -18.30 13.42
CA ASP A 78 -0.93 -19.51 13.75
C ASP A 78 -1.29 -20.66 12.81
N THR A 79 -0.31 -21.51 12.55
CA THR A 79 -0.49 -22.79 11.86
C THR A 79 -0.52 -23.91 12.90
N TYR A 80 -1.51 -24.79 12.82
CA TYR A 80 -1.56 -26.00 13.65
C TYR A 80 -0.71 -27.10 13.02
N ASP A 81 0.30 -27.58 13.73
CA ASP A 81 1.05 -28.78 13.35
C ASP A 81 0.35 -30.01 13.95
N PRO A 82 -0.25 -30.89 13.12
CA PRO A 82 -0.96 -32.07 13.61
C PRO A 82 -0.02 -33.15 14.16
N ILE A 83 1.29 -33.07 13.91
CA ILE A 83 2.29 -34.03 14.38
C ILE A 83 2.77 -33.65 15.79
N THR A 84 3.06 -32.37 16.02
CA THR A 84 3.53 -31.88 17.33
C THR A 84 2.38 -31.42 18.24
N GLU A 85 1.15 -31.40 17.72
CA GLU A 85 -0.05 -30.88 18.38
C GLU A 85 0.11 -29.44 18.91
N SER A 86 1.00 -28.66 18.31
CA SER A 86 1.33 -27.30 18.73
C SER A 86 0.97 -26.27 17.67
N TYR A 87 0.56 -25.08 18.12
CA TYR A 87 0.41 -23.91 17.27
C TYR A 87 1.75 -23.19 17.16
N THR A 88 2.15 -22.84 15.94
CA THR A 88 3.33 -22.02 15.67
C THR A 88 2.94 -20.81 14.86
N ARG A 89 3.61 -19.68 15.10
CA ARG A 89 3.42 -18.43 14.35
C ARG A 89 3.53 -18.72 12.86
N THR A 90 2.51 -18.37 12.08
CA THR A 90 2.57 -18.49 10.63
C THR A 90 3.55 -17.46 10.09
N GLU A 91 4.68 -17.94 9.59
CA GLU A 91 5.69 -17.14 8.92
C GLU A 91 5.60 -17.34 7.41
N LEU A 92 5.60 -16.23 6.67
CA LEU A 92 5.65 -16.24 5.22
C LEU A 92 6.94 -15.55 4.76
N PHE A 93 7.81 -16.29 4.09
CA PHE A 93 9.04 -15.75 3.51
C PHE A 93 8.80 -15.33 2.06
N SER A 94 9.34 -14.17 1.70
CA SER A 94 9.23 -13.63 0.34
C SER A 94 10.46 -12.78 -0.01
N LYS A 95 10.47 -12.26 -1.23
CA LYS A 95 11.49 -11.31 -1.70
C LYS A 95 10.82 -10.07 -2.30
N LEU A 96 11.19 -8.89 -1.84
CA LEU A 96 10.94 -7.65 -2.56
C LEU A 96 11.90 -7.52 -3.73
N TYR A 97 11.43 -6.86 -4.79
CA TYR A 97 12.22 -6.54 -5.99
C TYR A 97 12.82 -7.77 -6.68
N GLN A 98 12.11 -8.90 -6.61
CA GLN A 98 12.54 -10.16 -7.22
C GLN A 98 12.79 -10.00 -8.73
N GLY A 99 13.93 -10.48 -9.21
CA GLY A 99 14.41 -10.32 -10.58
C GLY A 99 15.32 -9.11 -10.80
N THR A 100 15.55 -8.28 -9.78
CA THR A 100 16.52 -7.18 -9.83
C THR A 100 17.82 -7.53 -9.11
N ASP A 101 18.88 -6.76 -9.35
CA ASP A 101 20.19 -6.96 -8.68
C ASP A 101 20.13 -6.72 -7.16
N ASP A 102 19.10 -6.02 -6.67
CA ASP A 102 18.90 -5.62 -5.28
C ASP A 102 17.67 -6.31 -4.64
N GLU A 103 17.55 -7.63 -4.80
CA GLU A 103 16.48 -8.39 -4.14
C GLU A 103 16.59 -8.31 -2.61
N LEU A 104 15.47 -8.03 -1.92
CA LEU A 104 15.42 -7.97 -0.47
C LEU A 104 14.58 -9.10 0.10
N SER A 105 15.19 -9.99 0.87
CA SER A 105 14.48 -11.04 1.59
C SER A 105 13.66 -10.45 2.74
N VAL A 106 12.39 -10.80 2.80
CA VAL A 106 11.44 -10.32 3.81
C VAL A 106 10.67 -11.48 4.44
N LYS A 107 10.34 -11.32 5.72
CA LYS A 107 9.43 -12.20 6.47
C LYS A 107 8.14 -11.46 6.75
N PHE A 108 7.01 -12.15 6.64
CA PHE A 108 5.71 -11.65 7.02
C PHE A 108 5.16 -12.44 8.20
N GLU A 109 4.64 -11.70 9.17
CA GLU A 109 3.90 -12.21 10.33
C GLU A 109 2.55 -11.47 10.38
N GLY A 110 1.51 -12.08 10.95
CA GLY A 110 0.17 -11.50 10.88
C GLY A 110 -0.64 -11.62 12.15
N TYR A 111 -1.55 -10.64 12.32
CA TYR A 111 -2.50 -10.57 13.42
C TYR A 111 -3.90 -10.32 12.87
N LYS A 112 -4.88 -11.04 13.43
CA LYS A 112 -6.30 -10.86 13.14
C LYS A 112 -6.97 -10.08 14.26
N PHE A 113 -7.61 -8.97 13.91
CA PHE A 113 -8.41 -8.15 14.81
C PHE A 113 -9.89 -8.27 14.44
N SER A 114 -10.70 -8.88 15.31
CA SER A 114 -12.14 -9.05 15.05
C SER A 114 -12.94 -7.79 15.42
N THR A 115 -13.99 -7.51 14.67
CA THR A 115 -14.93 -6.43 15.00
C THR A 115 -16.09 -6.96 15.84
N GLN A 116 -16.44 -6.27 16.92
CA GLN A 116 -17.59 -6.64 17.76
C GLN A 116 -18.88 -6.72 16.91
N ASN A 117 -19.66 -7.81 17.10
CA ASN A 117 -20.91 -8.08 16.38
C ASN A 117 -20.74 -8.20 14.85
N SER A 118 -19.57 -8.64 14.38
CA SER A 118 -19.35 -8.92 12.97
C SER A 118 -18.44 -10.12 12.77
N ASP A 119 -19.01 -11.19 12.22
CA ASP A 119 -18.28 -12.42 11.96
C ASP A 119 -17.38 -12.32 10.69
N SER A 120 -17.61 -11.33 9.83
CA SER A 120 -16.93 -11.16 8.53
C SER A 120 -16.21 -9.84 8.34
N ASN A 121 -16.34 -8.88 9.25
CA ASN A 121 -15.59 -7.63 9.23
C ASN A 121 -14.38 -7.74 10.15
N ASN A 122 -13.49 -8.67 9.84
CA ASN A 122 -12.21 -8.80 10.51
C ASN A 122 -11.22 -7.78 9.91
N HIS A 123 -10.12 -7.49 10.58
CA HIS A 123 -9.06 -6.67 10.03
C HIS A 123 -7.73 -7.34 10.28
N TYR A 124 -6.88 -7.34 9.26
CA TYR A 124 -5.58 -8.00 9.34
C TYR A 124 -4.53 -6.92 9.48
N VAL A 125 -3.57 -7.16 10.35
CA VAL A 125 -2.32 -6.41 10.40
C VAL A 125 -1.21 -7.37 9.99
N ILE A 126 -0.42 -6.96 9.01
CA ILE A 126 0.72 -7.73 8.53
C ILE A 126 1.99 -6.95 8.85
N LYS A 127 2.89 -7.61 9.57
CA LYS A 127 4.23 -7.13 9.91
C LYS A 127 5.20 -7.66 8.87
N ARG A 128 5.83 -6.77 8.11
CA ARG A 128 6.92 -7.10 7.17
C ARG A 128 8.26 -6.79 7.82
N ILE A 129 9.12 -7.78 7.89
CA ILE A 129 10.45 -7.71 8.50
C ILE A 129 11.51 -7.95 7.42
N PRO A 130 12.36 -6.97 7.11
CA PRO A 130 13.55 -7.18 6.29
C PRO A 130 14.53 -8.12 6.98
N ILE A 131 14.99 -9.15 6.28
CA ILE A 131 15.91 -10.17 6.82
C ILE A 131 17.34 -9.96 6.30
N SER A 132 17.48 -9.41 5.08
CA SER A 132 18.80 -9.11 4.50
C SER A 132 19.49 -7.98 5.26
N ASN A 133 20.80 -8.10 5.47
CA ASN A 133 21.62 -6.98 5.94
C ASN A 133 21.87 -6.04 4.77
N THR A 134 21.14 -4.94 4.72
CA THR A 134 21.17 -4.01 3.59
C THR A 134 21.76 -2.67 4.01
N ASP A 135 22.74 -2.19 3.25
CA ASP A 135 23.37 -0.89 3.44
C ASP A 135 23.14 -0.04 2.19
N ILE A 136 22.14 0.83 2.27
CA ILE A 136 21.79 1.76 1.20
C ILE A 136 22.79 2.92 1.14
N GLY A 137 23.46 3.22 2.25
CA GLY A 137 24.26 4.42 2.46
C GLY A 137 23.80 5.21 3.67
N SER A 138 24.37 6.39 3.90
CA SER A 138 24.04 7.22 5.07
C SER A 138 23.68 8.64 4.66
N ILE A 139 22.81 9.29 5.45
CA ILE A 139 22.46 10.69 5.26
C ILE A 139 23.64 11.56 5.68
N THR A 140 24.08 12.45 4.78
CA THR A 140 25.20 13.36 5.01
C THR A 140 24.76 14.78 5.33
N THR A 141 23.58 15.18 4.84
CA THR A 141 23.04 16.52 5.09
C THR A 141 21.52 16.47 5.04
N VAL A 142 20.87 17.06 6.03
CA VAL A 142 19.42 17.27 6.08
C VAL A 142 19.11 18.74 5.82
N ARG A 143 18.26 19.03 4.83
CA ARG A 143 17.79 20.38 4.53
C ARG A 143 16.45 20.64 5.21
N ASN A 144 16.52 21.04 6.47
CA ASN A 144 15.37 21.26 7.34
C ASN A 144 15.27 22.70 7.88
N ASN A 145 15.96 23.68 7.27
CA ASN A 145 15.84 25.06 7.72
C ASN A 145 14.61 25.71 7.07
N PRO A 146 13.52 26.00 7.81
CA PRO A 146 12.27 26.48 7.23
C PRO A 146 12.37 27.87 6.58
N PHE A 147 13.42 28.64 6.89
CA PHE A 147 13.64 29.97 6.32
C PHE A 147 14.49 29.93 5.05
N VAL A 148 15.32 28.90 4.88
CA VAL A 148 16.17 28.70 3.69
C VAL A 148 15.47 27.81 2.68
N ASP A 149 14.86 26.71 3.15
CA ASP A 149 14.25 25.66 2.34
C ASP A 149 12.73 25.87 2.20
N LEU A 150 12.30 27.11 1.93
CA LEU A 150 10.89 27.49 1.90
C LEU A 150 10.06 26.66 0.90
N ASN A 151 10.61 26.39 -0.29
CA ASN A 151 9.91 25.58 -1.29
C ASN A 151 9.72 24.14 -0.83
N ASN A 152 10.70 23.57 -0.14
CA ASN A 152 10.62 22.21 0.38
C ASN A 152 9.53 22.15 1.46
N LYS A 153 9.47 23.16 2.34
CA LYS A 153 8.40 23.28 3.35
C LYS A 153 7.02 23.45 2.73
N LEU A 154 6.87 24.28 1.70
CA LEU A 154 5.60 24.43 0.97
C LEU A 154 5.15 23.13 0.31
N ASN A 155 6.09 22.27 -0.07
CA ASN A 155 5.82 20.96 -0.65
C ASN A 155 5.67 19.83 0.39
N ASN A 156 5.86 20.12 1.68
CA ASN A 156 5.84 19.13 2.78
C ASN A 156 6.96 18.08 2.66
N GLU A 157 8.17 18.52 2.32
CA GLU A 157 9.30 17.67 1.96
C GLU A 157 10.56 18.01 2.72
N ILE A 158 11.30 16.98 3.14
CA ILE A 158 12.64 17.09 3.72
C ILE A 158 13.63 16.49 2.73
N TRP A 159 14.57 17.30 2.28
CA TRP A 159 15.56 16.90 1.28
C TRP A 159 16.85 16.50 1.99
N CYS A 160 17.30 15.28 1.76
CA CYS A 160 18.48 14.74 2.38
C CYS A 160 19.50 14.30 1.33
N ASN A 161 20.71 14.83 1.40
CA ASN A 161 21.83 14.29 0.64
C ASN A 161 22.33 13.01 1.31
N PHE A 162 22.80 12.06 0.52
CA PHE A 162 23.29 10.79 1.03
C PHE A 162 24.61 10.40 0.37
N SER A 163 25.41 9.62 1.09
CA SER A 163 26.57 8.90 0.54
C SER A 163 26.19 7.47 0.24
N ASN A 164 26.67 6.93 -0.89
CA ASN A 164 26.29 5.60 -1.35
C ASN A 164 26.84 4.49 -0.44
N GLY A 165 25.96 3.57 -0.04
CA GLY A 165 26.35 2.24 0.43
C GLY A 165 26.36 1.24 -0.74
N PRO A 166 26.71 -0.04 -0.50
CA PRO A 166 26.71 -1.08 -1.53
C PRO A 166 25.36 -1.32 -2.22
N ASN A 167 24.24 -1.08 -1.53
CA ASN A 167 22.88 -1.35 -2.01
C ASN A 167 22.10 -0.09 -2.39
N TYR A 168 22.78 1.02 -2.69
CA TYR A 168 22.13 2.30 -2.98
C TYR A 168 21.17 2.25 -4.19
N LEU A 169 21.39 1.34 -5.14
CA LEU A 169 20.52 1.15 -6.31
C LEU A 169 19.11 0.67 -5.93
N MET A 170 18.94 0.04 -4.77
CA MET A 170 17.64 -0.35 -4.24
C MET A 170 16.69 0.85 -4.09
N LEU A 171 17.21 2.07 -3.91
CA LEU A 171 16.42 3.32 -3.86
C LEU A 171 15.49 3.47 -5.07
N LEU A 172 15.88 2.94 -6.24
CA LEU A 172 15.09 2.98 -7.47
C LEU A 172 13.76 2.22 -7.38
N GLN A 173 13.61 1.35 -6.39
CA GLN A 173 12.38 0.58 -6.15
C GLN A 173 11.62 1.01 -4.90
N MET A 174 12.18 1.91 -4.08
CA MET A 174 11.70 2.23 -2.74
C MET A 174 10.81 3.47 -2.65
N LEU A 175 10.25 3.96 -3.76
CA LEU A 175 9.28 5.06 -3.69
C LEU A 175 8.03 4.62 -2.90
N GLY A 176 7.70 5.38 -1.85
CA GLY A 176 6.63 5.04 -0.90
C GLY A 176 7.04 4.04 0.19
N GLU A 177 8.27 3.52 0.17
CA GLU A 177 8.81 2.69 1.25
C GLU A 177 9.32 3.53 2.41
N ARG A 178 9.40 2.89 3.59
CA ARG A 178 10.06 3.46 4.77
C ARG A 178 11.47 2.93 4.92
N ILE A 179 12.38 3.82 5.25
CA ILE A 179 13.77 3.52 5.59
C ILE A 179 14.11 4.12 6.94
N ASP A 180 15.02 3.45 7.64
CA ASP A 180 15.51 3.88 8.95
C ASP A 180 17.04 3.81 9.04
N ASP A 181 17.60 4.61 9.92
CA ASP A 181 19.00 4.57 10.34
C ASP A 181 19.16 3.91 11.73
N GLY A 182 18.17 3.14 12.17
CA GLY A 182 18.11 2.57 13.51
C GLY A 182 17.56 3.48 14.60
N GLU A 183 17.41 4.79 14.37
CA GLU A 183 16.74 5.73 15.28
C GLU A 183 15.58 6.45 14.61
N THR A 184 15.85 7.11 13.49
CA THR A 184 14.88 7.87 12.69
C THR A 184 14.38 7.04 11.53
N GLU A 185 13.07 7.05 11.29
CA GLU A 185 12.42 6.37 10.17
C GLU A 185 11.52 7.34 9.40
N ALA A 186 11.59 7.33 8.07
CA ALA A 186 10.76 8.18 7.22
C ALA A 186 10.41 7.51 5.88
N THR A 187 9.37 8.02 5.21
CA THR A 187 8.88 7.50 3.93
C THR A 187 9.49 8.26 2.76
N ILE A 188 10.07 7.53 1.81
CA ILE A 188 10.66 8.11 0.60
C ILE A 188 9.53 8.55 -0.34
N SER A 189 9.54 9.82 -0.71
CA SER A 189 8.60 10.40 -1.68
C SER A 189 9.21 10.48 -3.08
N TYR A 190 10.49 10.86 -3.18
CA TYR A 190 11.25 10.97 -4.43
C TYR A 190 12.73 10.66 -4.19
N VAL A 191 13.40 10.24 -5.27
CA VAL A 191 14.86 10.09 -5.34
C VAL A 191 15.34 10.91 -6.52
N LEU A 192 16.34 11.75 -6.29
CA LEU A 192 16.98 12.58 -7.31
C LEU A 192 18.40 12.10 -7.55
N ASN A 193 18.88 12.22 -8.79
CA ASN A 193 20.27 11.99 -9.15
C ASN A 193 21.18 13.15 -8.72
N SER A 194 22.48 13.04 -9.00
CA SER A 194 23.49 14.07 -8.69
C SER A 194 23.20 15.43 -9.34
N ASP A 195 22.51 15.45 -10.48
CA ASP A 195 22.08 16.67 -11.18
C ASP A 195 20.78 17.28 -10.60
N SER A 196 20.26 16.70 -9.51
CA SER A 196 18.97 17.07 -8.89
C SER A 196 17.75 16.86 -9.79
N TYR A 197 17.85 15.99 -10.80
CA TYR A 197 16.70 15.52 -11.58
C TYR A 197 16.13 14.23 -11.00
N PRO A 198 14.84 13.92 -11.22
CA PRO A 198 14.26 12.67 -10.77
C PRO A 198 15.03 11.47 -11.31
N ALA A 199 15.42 10.57 -10.40
CA ALA A 199 16.06 9.31 -10.75
C ALA A 199 15.05 8.23 -11.16
N ILE A 200 13.76 8.46 -10.93
CA ILE A 200 12.69 7.49 -11.16
C ILE A 200 11.48 8.21 -11.77
N TYR A 201 11.04 7.72 -12.93
CA TYR A 201 9.79 8.09 -13.57
C TYR A 201 8.89 6.87 -13.63
N ASN A 202 7.67 6.98 -13.14
CA ASN A 202 6.70 5.89 -13.09
C ASN A 202 5.61 6.16 -14.13
N GLY A 203 5.54 5.29 -15.13
CA GLY A 203 4.53 5.27 -16.17
C GLY A 203 3.55 4.14 -15.96
N LYS A 204 2.26 4.38 -16.24
CA LYS A 204 1.20 3.37 -16.14
C LYS A 204 0.65 3.10 -17.53
N SER A 205 0.40 1.83 -17.83
CA SER A 205 -0.18 1.46 -19.12
C SER A 205 -1.58 2.05 -19.29
N GLU A 206 -1.84 2.76 -20.39
CA GLU A 206 -3.20 3.21 -20.70
C GLU A 206 -4.09 2.01 -21.06
N GLU A 207 -5.36 2.02 -20.65
CA GLU A 207 -6.32 0.96 -20.97
C GLU A 207 -5.84 -0.47 -20.60
N LEU A 208 -6.31 -1.51 -21.27
CA LEU A 208 -5.77 -2.87 -21.16
C LEU A 208 -4.83 -3.09 -22.35
N SER A 209 -3.73 -2.34 -22.42
CA SER A 209 -2.84 -2.32 -23.59
C SER A 209 -1.61 -3.22 -23.48
N THR A 210 -1.26 -3.68 -22.27
CA THR A 210 -0.09 -4.55 -22.12
C THR A 210 -0.46 -5.99 -22.44
N THR A 211 0.18 -6.56 -23.47
CA THR A 211 0.02 -7.96 -23.88
C THR A 211 1.33 -8.72 -23.75
N ILE A 212 1.24 -9.96 -23.30
CA ILE A 212 2.37 -10.88 -23.24
C ILE A 212 2.05 -12.06 -24.14
N GLU A 213 2.98 -12.36 -25.04
CA GLU A 213 2.96 -13.57 -25.86
C GLU A 213 4.10 -14.48 -25.40
N VAL A 214 3.78 -15.74 -25.11
CA VAL A 214 4.74 -16.78 -24.75
C VAL A 214 4.78 -17.81 -25.86
N THR A 215 5.98 -18.15 -26.33
CA THR A 215 6.21 -19.18 -27.34
C THR A 215 7.03 -20.31 -26.75
N ILE A 216 6.56 -21.54 -26.90
CA ILE A 216 7.20 -22.76 -26.38
C ILE A 216 7.24 -23.80 -27.50
N ASP A 217 8.38 -24.43 -27.71
CA ASP A 217 8.46 -25.61 -28.60
C ASP A 217 7.74 -26.79 -27.91
N ILE A 218 6.84 -27.47 -28.63
CA ILE A 218 6.01 -28.54 -28.04
C ILE A 218 6.86 -29.69 -27.48
N SER A 219 8.04 -29.92 -28.05
CA SER A 219 9.00 -30.91 -27.55
C SER A 219 9.57 -30.58 -26.17
N ASP A 220 9.51 -29.31 -25.77
CA ASP A 220 10.16 -28.79 -24.56
C ASP A 220 9.15 -28.64 -23.41
N LEU A 221 7.94 -29.21 -23.57
CA LEU A 221 6.92 -29.25 -22.54
C LEU A 221 7.18 -30.41 -21.58
N ASP A 222 7.46 -30.07 -20.33
CA ASP A 222 7.56 -31.01 -19.23
C ASP A 222 6.22 -31.08 -18.48
N TYR A 223 5.67 -32.29 -18.37
CA TYR A 223 4.45 -32.56 -17.62
C TYR A 223 4.79 -33.03 -16.21
N ALA A 224 4.03 -32.56 -15.21
CA ALA A 224 4.17 -33.08 -13.85
C ALA A 224 3.78 -34.57 -13.80
N ALA A 225 4.37 -35.32 -12.85
CA ALA A 225 4.25 -36.79 -12.79
C ALA A 225 2.81 -37.33 -12.70
N GLU A 226 1.85 -36.51 -12.27
CA GLU A 226 0.43 -36.85 -12.09
C GLU A 226 -0.48 -36.20 -13.15
N VAL A 227 0.08 -35.58 -14.19
CA VAL A 227 -0.67 -34.86 -15.23
C VAL A 227 -0.47 -35.56 -16.57
N ASP A 228 -1.58 -36.03 -17.16
CA ASP A 228 -1.55 -36.61 -18.50
C ASP A 228 -1.09 -35.56 -19.53
N PRO A 229 -0.27 -35.96 -20.53
CA PRO A 229 0.13 -35.08 -21.61
C PRO A 229 -1.07 -34.43 -22.31
N ILE A 230 -0.99 -33.12 -22.50
CA ILE A 230 -2.09 -32.35 -23.07
C ILE A 230 -2.23 -32.69 -24.55
N THR A 231 -3.35 -33.31 -24.91
CA THR A 231 -3.70 -33.65 -26.29
C THR A 231 -4.51 -32.56 -26.99
N ASN A 232 -5.17 -31.68 -26.23
CA ASN A 232 -5.90 -30.52 -26.72
C ASN A 232 -5.45 -29.26 -25.98
N TYR A 233 -4.59 -28.46 -26.63
CA TYR A 233 -4.03 -27.24 -26.02
C TYR A 233 -5.07 -26.16 -25.68
N ASN A 234 -6.31 -26.24 -26.19
CA ASN A 234 -7.37 -25.34 -25.76
C ASN A 234 -7.77 -25.54 -24.28
N SER A 235 -7.40 -26.66 -23.65
CA SER A 235 -7.58 -26.84 -22.20
C SER A 235 -6.74 -25.87 -21.36
N LEU A 236 -5.74 -25.23 -21.97
CA LEU A 236 -4.91 -24.21 -21.33
C LEU A 236 -5.61 -22.85 -21.23
N LEU A 237 -6.75 -22.64 -21.91
CA LEU A 237 -7.50 -21.40 -21.79
C LEU A 237 -7.90 -21.15 -20.32
N ASN A 238 -7.74 -19.90 -19.86
CA ASN A 238 -7.94 -19.47 -18.48
C ASN A 238 -6.97 -20.05 -17.43
N GLN A 239 -5.99 -20.88 -17.81
CA GLN A 239 -4.90 -21.25 -16.92
C GLN A 239 -3.93 -20.09 -16.73
N ILE A 240 -3.09 -20.17 -15.70
CA ILE A 240 -2.19 -19.08 -15.31
C ILE A 240 -0.78 -19.39 -15.80
N VAL A 241 -0.18 -18.46 -16.54
CA VAL A 241 1.23 -18.51 -16.90
C VAL A 241 2.02 -17.74 -15.86
N PHE A 242 3.07 -18.36 -15.35
CA PHE A 242 4.03 -17.77 -14.43
C PHE A 242 5.42 -17.79 -15.07
N VAL A 243 5.99 -16.59 -15.23
CA VAL A 243 7.40 -16.39 -15.63
C VAL A 243 8.17 -16.04 -14.35
N PRO A 244 9.14 -16.86 -13.91
CA PRO A 244 9.97 -16.55 -12.75
C PRO A 244 10.80 -15.27 -12.97
N GLY A 245 10.91 -14.45 -11.93
CA GLY A 245 11.52 -13.11 -12.03
C GLY A 245 10.47 -12.07 -12.38
N PHE A 246 9.94 -11.39 -11.36
CA PHE A 246 8.78 -10.52 -11.51
C PHE A 246 9.13 -9.19 -12.17
N PHE A 247 10.22 -8.55 -11.72
CA PHE A 247 10.72 -7.32 -12.29
C PHE A 247 11.84 -7.62 -13.27
N ILE A 248 11.69 -7.14 -14.50
CA ILE A 248 12.75 -7.17 -15.51
C ILE A 248 13.40 -5.80 -15.54
N ASN A 249 14.70 -5.73 -15.24
CA ASN A 249 15.49 -4.51 -15.28
C ASN A 249 16.53 -4.60 -16.40
N LYS A 250 16.43 -3.74 -17.40
CA LYS A 250 17.32 -3.74 -18.58
C LYS A 250 17.85 -2.33 -18.86
N ASN A 251 19.03 -2.24 -19.46
CA ASN A 251 19.44 -0.98 -20.08
C ASN A 251 18.53 -0.71 -21.28
N LYS A 252 18.27 0.57 -21.57
CA LYS A 252 17.41 0.94 -22.69
C LYS A 252 17.90 0.41 -24.04
N THR A 253 19.22 0.25 -24.19
CA THR A 253 19.88 -0.30 -25.38
C THR A 253 19.60 -1.78 -25.62
N ASP A 254 19.18 -2.50 -24.57
CA ASP A 254 19.00 -3.95 -24.60
C ASP A 254 17.53 -4.34 -24.84
N LEU A 255 16.65 -3.35 -25.04
CA LEU A 255 15.24 -3.53 -25.35
C LEU A 255 15.03 -3.55 -26.86
N ASP A 256 14.06 -4.34 -27.35
CA ASP A 256 13.77 -4.42 -28.79
C ASP A 256 13.27 -3.08 -29.35
N ASN A 257 12.42 -2.38 -28.59
CA ASN A 257 11.95 -1.04 -28.94
C ASN A 257 11.54 -0.27 -27.68
N LEU A 258 12.01 0.98 -27.60
CA LEU A 258 11.60 1.94 -26.59
C LEU A 258 11.44 3.31 -27.24
N GLN A 259 10.21 3.66 -27.61
CA GLN A 259 9.93 4.91 -28.33
C GLN A 259 9.24 5.91 -27.40
N PHE A 260 9.78 7.12 -27.34
CA PHE A 260 9.24 8.23 -26.57
C PHE A 260 8.38 9.13 -27.45
N ASN A 261 7.16 9.44 -26.99
CA ASN A 261 6.27 10.38 -27.67
C ASN A 261 5.86 11.48 -26.69
N ASP A 262 6.14 12.74 -27.04
CA ASP A 262 5.86 13.88 -26.17
C ASP A 262 4.42 14.39 -26.33
N GLY A 263 3.84 14.85 -25.23
CA GLY A 263 2.52 15.50 -25.18
C GLY A 263 2.49 16.65 -24.17
N ILE A 264 1.36 17.37 -24.09
CA ILE A 264 1.28 18.63 -23.32
C ILE A 264 1.27 18.39 -21.80
N GLU A 265 0.48 17.43 -21.30
CA GLU A 265 0.37 17.17 -19.86
C GLU A 265 1.04 15.85 -19.45
N SER A 266 1.39 15.04 -20.44
CA SER A 266 1.99 13.71 -20.29
C SER A 266 2.85 13.39 -21.49
N PHE A 267 3.83 12.52 -21.31
CA PHE A 267 4.50 11.82 -22.41
C PHE A 267 4.15 10.33 -22.36
N THR A 268 4.23 9.65 -23.49
CA THR A 268 4.01 8.20 -23.58
C THR A 268 5.27 7.49 -24.04
N VAL A 269 5.40 6.23 -23.63
CA VAL A 269 6.50 5.36 -24.03
C VAL A 269 5.94 4.05 -24.54
N ASP A 270 6.27 3.73 -25.79
CA ASP A 270 5.97 2.43 -26.41
C ASP A 270 7.12 1.47 -26.14
N LEU A 271 6.83 0.40 -25.42
CA LEU A 271 7.78 -0.67 -25.09
C LEU A 271 7.46 -1.92 -25.91
N THR A 272 8.48 -2.49 -26.55
CA THR A 272 8.49 -3.90 -26.94
C THR A 272 9.78 -4.51 -26.44
N ASP A 273 9.68 -5.67 -25.81
CA ASP A 273 10.85 -6.43 -25.38
C ASP A 273 10.58 -7.92 -25.51
N SER A 274 11.64 -8.67 -25.86
CA SER A 274 11.60 -10.12 -25.97
C SER A 274 12.77 -10.73 -25.20
N ALA A 275 12.54 -11.94 -24.68
CA ALA A 275 13.60 -12.76 -24.12
C ALA A 275 13.42 -14.21 -24.53
N THR A 276 14.54 -14.93 -24.64
CA THR A 276 14.62 -16.36 -24.98
C THR A 276 15.21 -17.15 -23.82
N ALA A 277 15.15 -18.48 -23.87
CA ALA A 277 15.68 -19.39 -22.84
C ALA A 277 15.11 -19.08 -21.45
N GLN A 278 13.81 -18.79 -21.38
CA GLN A 278 13.11 -18.45 -20.16
C GLN A 278 12.41 -19.67 -19.60
N SER A 279 12.49 -19.83 -18.28
CA SER A 279 11.68 -20.81 -17.57
C SER A 279 10.24 -20.32 -17.46
N ILE A 280 9.27 -21.18 -17.72
CA ILE A 280 7.84 -20.85 -17.60
C ILE A 280 7.12 -22.01 -16.93
N LYS A 281 6.17 -21.69 -16.06
CA LYS A 281 5.23 -22.63 -15.46
C LYS A 281 3.81 -22.26 -15.87
N ILE A 282 3.03 -23.25 -16.30
CA ILE A 282 1.58 -23.13 -16.42
C ILE A 282 0.97 -23.76 -15.18
N LEU A 283 0.19 -22.98 -14.45
CA LEU A 283 -0.39 -23.33 -13.18
C LEU A 283 -1.89 -23.58 -13.36
N ASN A 284 -2.38 -24.66 -12.74
CA ASN A 284 -3.79 -24.98 -12.80
C ASN A 284 -4.60 -24.06 -11.88
N ARG A 285 -5.57 -23.34 -12.45
CA ARG A 285 -6.42 -22.38 -11.73
C ARG A 285 -7.49 -23.05 -10.85
N ASP A 286 -7.73 -24.34 -11.01
CA ASP A 286 -8.82 -25.02 -10.31
C ASP A 286 -8.44 -25.59 -8.94
N ASN A 287 -7.13 -25.64 -8.62
CA ASN A 287 -6.67 -26.24 -7.37
C ASN A 287 -6.46 -25.25 -6.21
N PHE A 288 -6.38 -23.93 -6.45
CA PHE A 288 -6.11 -22.97 -5.37
C PHE A 288 -6.74 -21.60 -5.59
N ALA A 289 -7.24 -20.98 -4.51
CA ALA A 289 -7.31 -19.52 -4.42
C ALA A 289 -5.87 -19.01 -4.48
N LEU A 290 -5.57 -18.08 -5.39
CA LEU A 290 -4.21 -17.55 -5.57
C LEU A 290 -3.57 -17.29 -4.21
N PRO A 291 -2.38 -17.87 -3.94
CA PRO A 291 -1.82 -17.75 -2.62
C PRO A 291 -1.38 -16.29 -2.35
N PRO A 292 -1.36 -15.91 -1.06
CA PRO A 292 -1.21 -14.53 -0.62
C PRO A 292 0.09 -13.81 -1.03
N SER A 293 1.09 -14.56 -1.51
CA SER A 293 2.32 -14.01 -2.07
C SER A 293 2.62 -14.57 -3.45
N LEU A 294 3.21 -13.75 -4.31
CA LEU A 294 3.73 -14.16 -5.61
C LEU A 294 4.81 -15.25 -5.50
N PHE A 295 5.40 -15.45 -4.32
CA PHE A 295 6.41 -16.48 -4.07
C PHE A 295 5.78 -17.88 -3.90
N ASP A 296 4.59 -17.95 -3.31
CA ASP A 296 3.82 -19.19 -3.15
C ASP A 296 3.19 -19.64 -4.49
N ILE A 297 3.01 -18.71 -5.44
CA ILE A 297 2.63 -19.08 -6.83
C ILE A 297 3.63 -20.04 -7.47
N SER A 298 4.91 -19.98 -7.06
CA SER A 298 5.96 -20.87 -7.57
C SER A 298 5.90 -22.28 -6.95
N GLN A 299 5.22 -22.43 -5.81
CA GLN A 299 4.97 -23.66 -5.07
C GLN A 299 3.65 -24.33 -5.47
N LEU A 300 2.76 -23.62 -6.18
CA LEU A 300 1.57 -24.21 -6.78
C LEU A 300 1.96 -25.34 -7.76
N ASN A 301 1.16 -26.40 -7.74
CA ASN A 301 1.32 -27.52 -8.67
C ASN A 301 1.23 -27.02 -10.12
N SER A 302 2.35 -27.06 -10.83
CA SER A 302 2.42 -26.75 -12.26
C SER A 302 1.80 -27.90 -13.04
N SER A 303 0.87 -27.59 -13.95
CA SER A 303 0.36 -28.57 -14.92
C SER A 303 1.39 -28.86 -15.99
N VAL A 304 2.11 -27.83 -16.43
CA VAL A 304 3.16 -27.90 -17.44
C VAL A 304 4.28 -26.92 -17.06
N SER A 305 5.52 -27.30 -17.32
CA SER A 305 6.67 -26.40 -17.22
C SER A 305 7.58 -26.53 -18.42
N THR A 306 8.44 -25.53 -18.62
CA THR A 306 9.55 -25.59 -19.56
C THR A 306 10.67 -24.69 -19.06
N THR A 307 11.90 -24.98 -19.46
CA THR A 307 13.07 -24.12 -19.22
C THR A 307 13.52 -23.38 -20.49
N ASN A 308 12.90 -23.67 -21.63
CA ASN A 308 13.27 -23.15 -22.93
C ASN A 308 12.06 -22.53 -23.65
N ALA A 309 11.55 -21.43 -23.09
CA ALA A 309 10.54 -20.62 -23.73
C ALA A 309 11.10 -19.27 -24.18
N SER A 310 10.36 -18.60 -25.04
CA SER A 310 10.50 -17.17 -25.25
C SER A 310 9.23 -16.42 -24.85
N TYR A 311 9.40 -15.18 -24.43
CA TYR A 311 8.28 -14.26 -24.28
C TYR A 311 8.53 -12.99 -25.09
N LYS A 312 7.43 -12.32 -25.42
CA LYS A 312 7.39 -10.97 -25.96
C LYS A 312 6.37 -10.16 -25.18
N VAL A 313 6.79 -9.02 -24.65
CA VAL A 313 5.92 -8.05 -23.99
C VAL A 313 5.78 -6.82 -24.88
N GLN A 314 4.55 -6.30 -24.97
CA GLN A 314 4.25 -5.05 -25.67
C GLN A 314 3.30 -4.22 -24.81
N GLY A 315 3.56 -2.92 -24.70
CA GLY A 315 2.69 -2.01 -23.96
C GLY A 315 2.99 -0.54 -24.25
N ASN A 316 1.99 0.31 -24.00
CA ASN A 316 2.10 1.76 -24.09
C ASN A 316 1.88 2.37 -22.70
N PHE A 317 2.84 3.16 -22.22
CA PHE A 317 2.87 3.67 -20.85
C PHE A 317 2.79 5.19 -20.84
N LYS A 318 1.83 5.74 -20.10
CA LYS A 318 1.66 7.19 -19.90
C LYS A 318 2.37 7.64 -18.64
N PHE A 319 3.11 8.73 -18.74
CA PHE A 319 3.80 9.39 -17.63
C PHE A 319 3.22 10.79 -17.42
N ASN A 320 2.84 11.10 -16.19
CA ASN A 320 2.29 12.42 -15.85
C ASN A 320 3.41 13.44 -15.61
N LYS A 321 3.49 14.49 -16.45
CA LYS A 321 4.53 15.52 -16.34
C LYS A 321 4.42 16.33 -15.05
N ASN A 322 3.20 16.57 -14.54
CA ASN A 322 2.97 17.38 -13.34
C ASN A 322 3.67 16.79 -12.10
N SER A 323 3.87 15.47 -12.06
CA SER A 323 4.57 14.80 -10.97
C SER A 323 6.08 15.11 -10.89
N TYR A 324 6.67 15.62 -12.00
CA TYR A 324 8.12 15.77 -12.14
C TYR A 324 8.55 17.18 -12.54
N GLN A 325 7.67 17.95 -13.19
CA GLN A 325 7.97 19.26 -13.78
C GLN A 325 8.66 20.23 -12.80
N ARG A 326 8.31 20.17 -11.51
CA ARG A 326 8.91 21.04 -10.48
C ARG A 326 10.43 20.89 -10.33
N PHE A 327 11.00 19.72 -10.65
CA PHE A 327 12.44 19.45 -10.53
C PHE A 327 13.25 20.02 -11.70
N PHE A 328 12.59 20.49 -12.75
CA PHE A 328 13.24 21.03 -13.95
C PHE A 328 13.29 22.56 -13.99
N ALA A 329 12.93 23.21 -12.88
CA ALA A 329 12.90 24.67 -12.73
C ALA A 329 12.17 25.36 -13.89
N LYS A 330 12.87 26.15 -14.71
CA LYS A 330 12.30 26.87 -15.87
C LYS A 330 12.30 26.06 -17.17
N LYS A 331 12.93 24.88 -17.20
CA LYS A 331 12.90 24.01 -18.38
C LYS A 331 11.60 23.23 -18.39
N TYR A 332 10.90 23.26 -19.50
CA TYR A 332 9.73 22.42 -19.69
C TYR A 332 10.16 20.95 -19.82
N LEU A 333 9.45 20.07 -19.14
CA LEU A 333 9.72 18.63 -19.18
C LEU A 333 9.22 18.06 -20.51
N THR A 334 10.13 17.56 -21.34
CA THR A 334 9.83 16.86 -22.59
C THR A 334 10.22 15.39 -22.50
N ALA A 335 9.63 14.55 -23.33
CA ALA A 335 9.99 13.15 -23.46
C ALA A 335 11.48 12.97 -23.80
N ASP A 336 12.03 13.79 -24.71
CA ASP A 336 13.45 13.77 -25.06
C ASP A 336 14.38 14.06 -23.87
N LEU A 337 13.96 14.95 -22.96
CA LEU A 337 14.73 15.26 -21.76
C LEU A 337 14.70 14.09 -20.76
N VAL A 338 13.58 13.38 -20.66
CA VAL A 338 13.50 12.15 -19.85
C VAL A 338 14.34 11.05 -20.47
N ASP A 339 14.28 10.90 -21.80
CA ASP A 339 15.09 9.93 -22.52
C ASP A 339 16.59 10.20 -22.31
N SER A 340 17.05 11.45 -22.48
CA SER A 340 18.47 11.78 -22.26
C SER A 340 18.94 11.56 -20.82
N ASN A 341 18.04 11.67 -19.84
CA ASN A 341 18.38 11.61 -18.41
C ASN A 341 18.24 10.20 -17.81
N THR A 342 17.66 9.25 -18.53
CA THR A 342 17.44 7.87 -18.05
C THR A 342 18.34 6.89 -18.79
N ASN A 343 18.68 5.77 -18.18
CA ASN A 343 19.56 4.75 -18.78
C ASN A 343 18.97 3.34 -18.72
N LYS A 344 18.05 3.09 -17.79
CA LYS A 344 17.40 1.80 -17.58
C LYS A 344 15.88 1.91 -17.65
N ALA A 345 15.26 0.78 -17.99
CA ALA A 345 13.82 0.59 -17.91
C ALA A 345 13.54 -0.67 -17.07
N THR A 346 12.57 -0.55 -16.15
CA THR A 346 12.10 -1.66 -15.33
C THR A 346 10.61 -1.85 -15.56
N TYR A 347 10.17 -3.06 -15.89
CA TYR A 347 8.75 -3.42 -16.00
C TYR A 347 8.48 -4.76 -15.32
N ALA A 348 7.22 -5.00 -14.98
CA ALA A 348 6.80 -6.23 -14.30
C ALA A 348 6.07 -7.18 -15.26
N ILE A 349 6.42 -8.46 -15.22
CA ILE A 349 5.68 -9.56 -15.85
C ILE A 349 4.91 -10.29 -14.76
N MET A 350 3.69 -9.83 -14.48
CA MET A 350 2.82 -10.47 -13.50
C MET A 350 2.28 -11.80 -14.03
N PRO A 351 2.04 -12.82 -13.16
CA PRO A 351 1.44 -14.08 -13.60
C PRO A 351 0.08 -13.84 -14.24
N PHE A 352 -0.17 -14.32 -15.46
CA PHE A 352 -1.31 -13.90 -16.28
C PHE A 352 -2.20 -15.03 -16.77
N SER A 353 -3.48 -14.75 -16.99
CA SER A 353 -4.42 -15.71 -17.57
C SER A 353 -4.27 -15.79 -19.09
N ILE A 354 -4.37 -17.00 -19.63
CA ILE A 354 -4.32 -17.27 -21.07
C ILE A 354 -5.67 -16.93 -21.71
N LEU A 355 -5.66 -15.99 -22.65
CA LEU A 355 -6.82 -15.61 -23.48
C LEU A 355 -6.89 -16.43 -24.76
N GLY A 356 -5.74 -16.73 -25.37
CA GLY A 356 -5.66 -17.38 -26.66
C GLY A 356 -4.53 -18.40 -26.69
N VAL A 357 -4.78 -19.50 -27.40
CA VAL A 357 -3.82 -20.56 -27.64
C VAL A 357 -3.76 -20.80 -29.15
N GLU A 358 -2.55 -20.81 -29.70
CA GLU A 358 -2.31 -21.07 -31.12
C GLU A 358 -1.17 -22.07 -31.24
N VAL A 359 -1.30 -23.05 -32.14
CA VAL A 359 -0.21 -23.99 -32.45
C VAL A 359 0.21 -23.73 -33.89
N LYS A 360 1.47 -23.34 -34.09
CA LYS A 360 2.03 -23.02 -35.40
C LYS A 360 3.45 -23.53 -35.51
N ASN A 361 3.76 -24.27 -36.56
CA ASN A 361 5.11 -24.79 -36.82
C ASN A 361 5.73 -25.54 -35.62
N ASN A 362 4.95 -26.42 -34.97
CA ASN A 362 5.35 -27.16 -33.77
C ASN A 362 5.63 -26.31 -32.51
N LYS A 363 5.21 -25.04 -32.53
CA LYS A 363 5.30 -24.12 -31.40
C LYS A 363 3.92 -23.83 -30.84
N LEU A 364 3.82 -23.90 -29.52
CA LEU A 364 2.69 -23.45 -28.74
C LEU A 364 2.86 -21.96 -28.44
N ILE A 365 1.88 -21.16 -28.85
CA ILE A 365 1.83 -19.72 -28.65
C ILE A 365 0.67 -19.42 -27.69
N LEU A 366 0.99 -18.81 -26.56
CA LEU A 366 0.05 -18.43 -25.51
C LEU A 366 -0.05 -16.91 -25.47
N LYS A 367 -1.27 -16.38 -25.60
CA LYS A 367 -1.55 -14.93 -25.56
C LYS A 367 -2.24 -14.58 -24.25
N SER A 368 -1.68 -13.60 -23.53
CA SER A 368 -2.26 -13.13 -22.28
C SER A 368 -3.60 -12.43 -22.49
N VAL A 369 -4.44 -12.46 -21.47
CA VAL A 369 -5.46 -11.41 -21.32
C VAL A 369 -4.72 -10.07 -21.23
N PRO A 370 -5.10 -9.04 -22.01
CA PRO A 370 -4.47 -7.74 -21.91
C PRO A 370 -4.65 -7.16 -20.49
N GLN A 371 -3.59 -6.62 -19.94
CA GLN A 371 -3.53 -6.20 -18.53
C GLN A 371 -2.93 -4.81 -18.36
N ARG A 372 -3.14 -4.23 -17.17
CA ARG A 372 -2.44 -3.00 -16.78
C ARG A 372 -1.15 -3.33 -16.05
N THR A 373 -0.08 -2.63 -16.41
CA THR A 373 1.23 -2.76 -15.79
C THR A 373 1.87 -1.39 -15.59
N VAL A 374 3.02 -1.38 -14.89
CA VAL A 374 3.83 -0.20 -14.63
C VAL A 374 5.16 -0.33 -15.38
N LEU A 375 5.64 0.77 -15.92
CA LEU A 375 6.99 0.94 -16.47
C LEU A 375 7.71 1.99 -15.63
N LYS A 376 8.90 1.67 -15.13
CA LYS A 376 9.79 2.62 -14.48
C LYS A 376 10.92 2.95 -15.43
N LEU A 377 11.18 4.23 -15.64
CA LEU A 377 12.42 4.70 -16.27
C LEU A 377 13.32 5.23 -15.18
N THR A 378 14.57 4.79 -15.18
CA THR A 378 15.48 5.10 -14.08
C THR A 378 16.80 5.67 -14.56
N SER A 379 17.42 6.47 -13.69
CA SER A 379 18.79 6.94 -13.80
C SER A 379 19.56 6.54 -12.55
N ASP A 380 20.89 6.59 -12.61
CA ASP A 380 21.73 6.32 -11.44
C ASP A 380 21.46 7.36 -10.32
N PRO A 381 21.06 6.94 -9.11
CA PRO A 381 20.82 7.85 -7.98
C PRO A 381 22.10 8.20 -7.19
N ALA A 382 23.27 7.70 -7.61
CA ALA A 382 24.54 7.85 -6.89
C ALA A 382 24.82 9.30 -6.44
N ASN A 383 25.11 9.47 -5.15
CA ASN A 383 25.41 10.74 -4.49
C ASN A 383 24.36 11.83 -4.74
N GLY A 384 23.12 11.42 -4.95
CA GLY A 384 21.99 12.30 -5.19
C GLY A 384 21.29 12.77 -3.92
N THR A 385 19.98 12.96 -4.03
CA THR A 385 19.13 13.44 -2.93
C THR A 385 17.94 12.50 -2.73
N ILE A 386 17.72 12.09 -1.49
CA ILE A 386 16.50 11.39 -1.07
C ILE A 386 15.54 12.43 -0.51
N ILE A 387 14.29 12.41 -0.96
CA ILE A 387 13.25 13.33 -0.48
C ILE A 387 12.25 12.55 0.35
N PHE A 388 12.11 12.93 1.61
CA PHE A 388 11.15 12.36 2.55
C PHE A 388 9.92 13.25 2.67
N SER A 389 8.76 12.64 2.92
CA SER A 389 7.56 13.40 3.30
C SER A 389 7.68 13.86 4.75
N ASP A 390 7.45 15.14 5.03
CA ASP A 390 7.66 15.70 6.38
C ASP A 390 6.73 15.09 7.45
N ASN A 391 5.52 14.72 7.05
CA ASN A 391 4.50 14.05 7.88
C ASN A 391 4.70 12.53 7.99
N SER A 392 5.92 12.04 7.74
CA SER A 392 6.25 10.62 7.78
C SER A 392 7.32 10.24 8.79
N PHE A 393 7.95 11.22 9.43
CA PHE A 393 9.06 10.99 10.36
C PHE A 393 8.56 10.37 11.66
N THR A 394 9.27 9.36 12.13
CA THR A 394 9.08 8.72 13.43
C THR A 394 10.44 8.40 14.04
N LYS A 395 10.51 8.26 15.36
CA LYS A 395 11.71 7.81 16.04
C LYS A 395 11.47 6.58 16.89
N ILE A 396 12.48 5.72 17.00
CA ILE A 396 12.49 4.59 17.91
C ILE A 396 13.63 4.73 18.91
N SER A 397 13.35 4.43 20.17
CA SER A 397 14.31 4.48 21.27
C SER A 397 14.00 3.37 22.28
N VAL A 398 14.89 3.13 23.24
CA VAL A 398 14.61 2.21 24.36
C VAL A 398 13.55 2.85 25.27
N ASP A 399 12.51 2.10 25.62
CA ASP A 399 11.47 2.56 26.54
C ASP A 399 12.02 2.61 27.97
N SER A 400 12.54 3.78 28.32
CA SER A 400 13.15 4.06 29.62
C SER A 400 12.51 5.31 30.25
N TYR A 401 12.47 5.34 31.57
CA TYR A 401 11.98 6.48 32.33
C TYR A 401 13.18 7.12 33.05
N ASN A 402 13.45 8.41 32.78
CA ASN A 402 14.65 9.10 33.27
C ASN A 402 15.98 8.38 32.93
N GLY A 403 16.03 7.65 31.80
CA GLY A 403 17.20 6.88 31.39
C GLY A 403 17.32 5.51 32.06
N GLU A 404 16.42 5.15 32.98
CA GLU A 404 16.36 3.84 33.61
C GLU A 404 15.33 2.95 32.91
N TYR A 405 15.75 1.75 32.52
CA TYR A 405 14.85 0.74 31.98
C TYR A 405 13.97 0.18 33.11
N TYR A 406 12.66 0.25 32.94
CA TYR A 406 11.69 -0.04 34.01
C TYR A 406 10.82 -1.27 33.76
N HIS A 407 10.96 -1.92 32.60
CA HIS A 407 10.21 -3.14 32.30
C HIS A 407 10.84 -4.34 33.00
N ASN A 408 9.99 -5.20 33.55
CA ASN A 408 10.42 -6.41 34.24
C ASN A 408 10.45 -7.57 33.24
N ASP A 409 11.55 -7.68 32.53
CA ASP A 409 11.73 -8.66 31.47
C ASP A 409 12.30 -9.98 32.00
N GLU A 410 11.96 -11.07 31.32
CA GLU A 410 12.64 -12.35 31.52
C GLU A 410 14.10 -12.29 31.01
N LEU A 411 14.94 -13.19 31.51
CA LEU A 411 16.36 -13.25 31.11
C LEU A 411 16.47 -13.49 29.59
N ASN A 412 17.11 -12.55 28.87
CA ASN A 412 17.26 -12.53 27.40
C ASN A 412 16.01 -12.14 26.58
N ALA A 413 14.96 -11.56 27.19
CA ALA A 413 13.87 -11.00 26.41
C ALA A 413 14.31 -9.73 25.64
N GLU A 414 13.67 -9.48 24.49
CA GLU A 414 13.89 -8.24 23.75
C GLU A 414 13.45 -7.03 24.57
N GLN A 415 14.30 -6.01 24.66
CA GLN A 415 13.98 -4.77 25.37
C GLN A 415 12.81 -4.04 24.71
N TRP A 416 11.92 -3.53 25.54
CA TRP A 416 10.82 -2.67 25.13
C TRP A 416 11.34 -1.40 24.45
N LYS A 417 10.71 -1.07 23.33
CA LYS A 417 11.02 0.10 22.53
C LYS A 417 9.92 1.13 22.63
N LEU A 418 10.28 2.40 22.71
CA LEU A 418 9.39 3.54 22.60
C LEU A 418 9.41 4.05 21.17
N PHE A 419 8.24 4.15 20.56
CA PHE A 419 8.03 4.60 19.19
C PHE A 419 7.32 5.96 19.20
N ASP A 420 8.05 7.02 18.83
CA ASP A 420 7.57 8.39 18.77
C ASP A 420 7.04 8.71 17.37
N THR A 421 5.78 9.14 17.29
CA THR A 421 5.10 9.51 16.04
C THR A 421 5.03 11.01 15.80
N ASP A 422 5.38 11.82 16.80
CA ASP A 422 5.16 13.26 16.80
C ASP A 422 6.48 14.00 16.55
N ILE A 423 7.16 13.60 15.47
CA ILE A 423 8.43 14.20 15.05
C ILE A 423 8.14 15.30 14.03
N ASP A 424 8.55 16.53 14.33
CA ASP A 424 8.57 17.64 13.38
C ASP A 424 9.98 17.78 12.82
N PRO A 425 10.27 17.25 11.61
CA PRO A 425 11.63 17.27 11.06
C PRO A 425 12.15 18.68 10.76
N TRP A 426 11.31 19.71 10.78
CA TRP A 426 11.71 21.13 10.64
C TRP A 426 12.30 21.72 11.92
N MET A 427 12.09 21.05 13.06
CA MET A 427 12.48 21.53 14.39
C MET A 427 13.34 20.50 15.13
N ASP A 428 13.02 19.22 14.96
CA ASP A 428 13.69 18.10 15.60
C ASP A 428 14.89 17.61 14.79
N GLU A 429 15.90 17.12 15.49
CA GLU A 429 17.04 16.46 14.87
C GLU A 429 16.61 15.10 14.30
N VAL A 430 16.86 14.88 13.01
CA VAL A 430 16.49 13.66 12.28
C VAL A 430 17.71 13.15 11.50
N PHE A 431 17.83 11.82 11.40
CA PHE A 431 18.94 11.16 10.70
C PHE A 431 20.35 11.58 11.18
N THR A 432 20.52 11.75 12.49
CA THR A 432 21.78 12.17 13.12
C THR A 432 22.63 11.00 13.63
N SER A 433 22.13 9.76 13.54
CA SER A 433 22.83 8.57 14.07
C SER A 433 24.13 8.24 13.32
N GLY A 434 24.23 8.66 12.05
CA GLY A 434 25.34 8.32 11.16
C GLY A 434 25.34 6.87 10.66
N ASN A 435 24.34 6.07 11.04
CA ASN A 435 24.21 4.69 10.63
C ASN A 435 23.81 4.57 9.14
N ALA A 436 24.07 3.40 8.58
CA ALA A 436 23.55 3.02 7.28
C ALA A 436 22.01 2.95 7.30
N LEU A 437 21.40 3.50 6.26
CA LEU A 437 20.01 3.40 5.93
C LEU A 437 19.68 1.98 5.49
N LYS A 438 18.57 1.46 6.01
CA LYS A 438 18.02 0.16 5.66
C LYS A 438 16.50 0.24 5.50
N PRO A 439 15.87 -0.69 4.77
CA PRO A 439 14.42 -0.82 4.76
C PRO A 439 13.89 -1.06 6.18
N SER A 440 12.77 -0.44 6.51
CA SER A 440 12.18 -0.55 7.84
C SER A 440 11.17 -1.68 7.97
N THR A 441 10.96 -2.12 9.22
CA THR A 441 9.86 -3.03 9.57
C THR A 441 8.53 -2.31 9.42
N LEU A 442 7.65 -2.82 8.56
CA LEU A 442 6.35 -2.20 8.28
C LEU A 442 5.21 -2.95 8.94
N PHE A 443 4.19 -2.22 9.37
CA PHE A 443 2.91 -2.77 9.83
C PHE A 443 1.79 -2.26 8.92
N SER A 444 1.31 -3.09 8.00
CA SER A 444 0.21 -2.76 7.08
C SER A 444 -1.13 -3.29 7.61
N CYS A 445 -2.22 -2.54 7.42
CA CYS A 445 -3.54 -2.98 7.90
C CYS A 445 -4.64 -2.83 6.83
N SER A 446 -5.54 -3.81 6.74
CA SER A 446 -6.70 -3.74 5.83
C SER A 446 -7.72 -2.65 6.20
N CYS A 447 -7.72 -2.19 7.46
CA CYS A 447 -8.80 -1.34 7.95
C CYS A 447 -8.85 0.03 7.22
N PRO A 448 -10.05 0.61 7.02
CA PRO A 448 -10.20 1.86 6.27
C PRO A 448 -9.44 3.08 6.80
N ASN A 449 -9.10 3.09 8.09
CA ASN A 449 -8.34 4.19 8.70
C ASN A 449 -6.89 4.18 8.22
N TYR A 450 -6.30 2.99 8.11
CA TYR A 450 -4.94 2.77 7.60
C TYR A 450 -4.91 2.86 6.07
N SER A 451 -5.71 2.04 5.40
CA SER A 451 -5.63 1.81 3.96
C SER A 451 -6.31 2.86 3.09
N LYS A 452 -7.11 3.76 3.71
CA LYS A 452 -7.99 4.70 3.01
C LYS A 452 -8.84 4.02 1.94
N SER A 453 -9.22 2.78 2.21
CA SER A 453 -9.93 1.90 1.27
C SER A 453 -11.01 1.11 2.00
N SER A 454 -12.05 0.72 1.28
CA SER A 454 -13.07 -0.20 1.77
C SER A 454 -13.08 -1.42 0.88
N LEU A 455 -12.98 -2.59 1.51
CA LEU A 455 -13.02 -3.89 0.85
C LEU A 455 -14.43 -4.47 0.93
N SER A 456 -14.78 -5.33 -0.02
CA SER A 456 -16.05 -6.05 0.00
C SER A 456 -16.06 -7.04 1.16
N ALA A 457 -17.09 -6.98 2.00
CA ALA A 457 -17.33 -7.96 3.05
C ALA A 457 -18.66 -8.68 2.75
N PRO A 458 -18.66 -9.73 1.91
CA PRO A 458 -19.84 -10.53 1.67
C PRO A 458 -20.14 -11.35 2.93
N GLN A 459 -21.09 -10.89 3.75
CA GLN A 459 -21.60 -11.71 4.86
C GLN A 459 -22.24 -13.00 4.33
N SER A 460 -21.69 -14.15 4.72
CA SER A 460 -22.21 -15.49 4.42
C SER A 460 -23.42 -15.90 5.25
N THR A 461 -23.72 -15.21 6.37
CA THR A 461 -24.65 -15.72 7.40
C THR A 461 -25.98 -14.99 7.54
N GLN A 462 -26.37 -14.06 6.66
CA GLN A 462 -27.65 -13.37 6.82
C GLN A 462 -28.85 -14.27 6.49
N SER A 463 -29.57 -14.69 7.52
CA SER A 463 -30.92 -15.25 7.38
C SER A 463 -31.92 -14.17 6.91
N ALA A 464 -33.05 -14.56 6.31
CA ALA A 464 -34.05 -13.63 5.75
C ALA A 464 -34.59 -12.60 6.79
N SER A 465 -34.45 -12.91 8.08
CA SER A 465 -34.89 -12.14 9.24
C SER A 465 -33.83 -11.22 9.84
N GLU A 466 -32.57 -11.28 9.40
CA GLU A 466 -31.48 -10.47 9.98
C GLU A 466 -31.28 -9.13 9.27
N ARG A 467 -30.72 -8.17 10.01
CA ARG A 467 -30.45 -6.82 9.49
C ARG A 467 -29.43 -6.91 8.35
N LYS A 468 -29.92 -6.71 7.12
CA LYS A 468 -29.07 -6.67 5.93
C LYS A 468 -28.02 -5.56 6.06
N VAL A 469 -26.74 -5.96 6.01
CA VAL A 469 -25.59 -5.05 5.85
C VAL A 469 -25.79 -4.15 4.64
N ASN A 470 -25.26 -2.93 4.73
CA ASN A 470 -25.34 -1.93 3.67
C ASN A 470 -24.81 -2.51 2.34
N ARG A 471 -25.60 -2.38 1.26
CA ARG A 471 -25.23 -2.81 -0.10
C ARG A 471 -23.86 -2.28 -0.54
N GLN A 472 -23.46 -1.10 -0.06
CA GLN A 472 -22.17 -0.49 -0.35
C GLN A 472 -20.97 -1.20 0.31
N GLN A 473 -21.18 -1.95 1.40
CA GLN A 473 -20.14 -2.77 2.02
C GLN A 473 -20.01 -4.15 1.34
N ARG A 474 -21.06 -4.60 0.65
CA ARG A 474 -21.02 -5.82 -0.17
C ARG A 474 -20.35 -5.59 -1.51
N TYR A 475 -20.70 -4.47 -2.15
CA TYR A 475 -20.18 -4.09 -3.46
C TYR A 475 -19.69 -2.64 -3.40
N PRO A 476 -18.46 -2.42 -2.90
CA PRO A 476 -17.86 -1.09 -2.85
C PRO A 476 -17.70 -0.54 -4.27
N LEU A 477 -18.41 0.53 -4.58
CA LEU A 477 -18.27 1.27 -5.84
C LEU A 477 -17.43 2.53 -5.63
N PRO A 478 -16.80 3.07 -6.68
CA PRO A 478 -16.15 4.38 -6.62
C PRO A 478 -17.09 5.45 -6.04
N SER A 479 -16.54 6.29 -5.18
CA SER A 479 -17.30 7.34 -4.48
C SER A 479 -16.93 8.72 -5.01
N ALA A 480 -17.72 9.74 -4.67
CA ALA A 480 -17.36 11.13 -4.97
C ALA A 480 -16.05 11.60 -4.30
N MET A 481 -15.52 10.84 -3.32
CA MET A 481 -14.24 11.11 -2.68
C MET A 481 -13.07 10.36 -3.32
N SER A 482 -13.34 9.44 -4.25
CA SER A 482 -12.33 8.69 -4.96
C SER A 482 -11.58 9.61 -5.94
N PRO A 483 -10.25 9.47 -6.11
CA PRO A 483 -9.51 10.26 -7.09
C PRO A 483 -10.02 9.95 -8.50
N THR A 484 -10.08 10.91 -9.41
CA THR A 484 -10.55 10.67 -10.79
C THR A 484 -9.40 10.46 -11.79
N ASP A 485 -8.16 10.51 -11.32
CA ASP A 485 -7.00 10.80 -12.16
C ASP A 485 -6.06 9.59 -12.28
N TYR A 486 -4.81 9.83 -12.70
CA TYR A 486 -3.70 8.87 -12.80
C TYR A 486 -3.51 7.98 -11.54
N GLU A 487 -3.95 8.46 -10.37
CA GLU A 487 -3.85 7.75 -9.09
C GLU A 487 -4.92 6.66 -8.88
N MET A 488 -6.01 6.64 -9.66
CA MET A 488 -7.08 5.63 -9.56
C MET A 488 -7.09 4.64 -10.73
N GLN A 489 -6.09 4.70 -11.62
CA GLN A 489 -6.09 3.91 -12.85
C GLN A 489 -6.15 2.39 -12.57
N GLY A 490 -5.49 1.88 -11.54
CA GLY A 490 -5.67 0.48 -11.13
C GLY A 490 -6.99 0.25 -10.38
N ARG A 491 -7.27 1.11 -9.40
CA ARG A 491 -8.38 0.89 -8.43
C ARG A 491 -9.77 1.01 -9.04
N SER A 492 -9.94 1.73 -10.13
CA SER A 492 -11.21 1.77 -10.87
C SER A 492 -11.61 0.40 -11.41
N GLN A 493 -10.63 -0.47 -11.68
CA GLN A 493 -10.91 -1.79 -12.21
C GLN A 493 -11.60 -2.63 -11.13
N VAL A 494 -11.10 -2.66 -9.89
CA VAL A 494 -11.63 -3.53 -8.80
C VAL A 494 -12.95 -3.06 -8.19
N ALA A 495 -13.71 -2.22 -8.90
CA ALA A 495 -15.04 -1.81 -8.47
C ALA A 495 -15.92 -3.05 -8.17
N GLY A 496 -16.58 -3.03 -7.02
CA GLY A 496 -17.34 -4.16 -6.50
C GLY A 496 -16.56 -5.10 -5.58
N LYS A 497 -15.21 -5.09 -5.62
CA LYS A 497 -14.32 -5.80 -4.69
C LYS A 497 -13.64 -4.84 -3.71
N ALA A 498 -13.20 -3.67 -4.18
CA ALA A 498 -12.61 -2.63 -3.36
C ALA A 498 -12.96 -1.23 -3.90
N THR A 499 -12.98 -0.24 -3.02
CA THR A 499 -13.02 1.18 -3.37
C THR A 499 -12.00 1.91 -2.52
N SER A 500 -11.43 2.99 -3.05
CA SER A 500 -10.44 3.77 -2.34
C SER A 500 -10.63 5.27 -2.52
N TRP A 501 -10.19 6.00 -1.52
CA TRP A 501 -10.04 7.45 -1.50
C TRP A 501 -8.61 7.87 -1.10
N GLU A 502 -7.67 6.91 -1.15
CA GLU A 502 -6.24 7.17 -0.93
C GLU A 502 -5.68 8.05 -2.05
N ARG A 503 -4.87 9.04 -1.67
CA ARG A 503 -4.11 9.89 -2.61
C ARG A 503 -2.61 9.65 -2.44
N THR A 504 -1.79 10.15 -3.37
CA THR A 504 -0.31 10.05 -3.26
C THR A 504 0.21 10.59 -1.92
N LYS A 505 -0.31 11.72 -1.45
CA LYS A 505 0.06 12.25 -0.11
C LYS A 505 -0.30 11.31 1.05
N ASP A 506 -1.36 10.50 0.91
CA ASP A 506 -1.75 9.54 1.93
C ASP A 506 -0.87 8.29 1.87
N LYS A 507 -0.28 7.97 0.71
CA LYS A 507 0.74 6.93 0.56
C LYS A 507 2.05 7.32 1.23
N PHE A 508 2.48 8.58 1.10
CA PHE A 508 3.78 9.04 1.61
C PHE A 508 3.80 9.46 3.07
N ARG A 509 2.65 9.71 3.69
CA ARG A 509 2.59 10.00 5.13
C ARG A 509 2.75 8.74 5.98
N PHE A 510 3.12 8.91 7.24
CA PHE A 510 3.06 7.81 8.19
C PHE A 510 1.61 7.36 8.41
N LYS A 511 1.36 6.07 8.21
CA LYS A 511 0.04 5.46 8.39
C LYS A 511 0.01 4.74 9.72
N MET A 512 -1.00 5.08 10.53
CA MET A 512 -1.30 4.36 11.76
C MET A 512 -2.79 4.21 11.97
N CYS A 513 -3.17 3.10 12.59
CA CYS A 513 -4.49 2.86 13.10
C CYS A 513 -4.39 2.16 14.47
N LYS A 514 -5.52 2.07 15.16
CA LYS A 514 -5.62 1.34 16.44
C LYS A 514 -5.09 -0.10 16.37
N HIS A 515 -5.25 -0.79 15.24
CA HIS A 515 -4.76 -2.18 15.09
C HIS A 515 -3.24 -2.25 14.91
N THR A 516 -2.64 -1.34 14.15
CA THR A 516 -1.17 -1.29 14.00
C THR A 516 -0.48 -0.87 15.30
N ILE A 517 -1.14 0.00 16.09
CA ILE A 517 -0.66 0.35 17.44
C ILE A 517 -0.73 -0.87 18.37
N ALA A 518 -1.86 -1.60 18.36
CA ALA A 518 -1.98 -2.82 19.13
C ALA A 518 -0.95 -3.89 18.72
N ALA A 519 -0.78 -4.12 17.41
CA ALA A 519 0.20 -5.06 16.87
C ALA A 519 1.64 -4.71 17.27
N ARG A 520 2.03 -3.42 17.22
CA ARG A 520 3.33 -2.97 17.71
C ARG A 520 3.49 -3.23 19.21
N PHE A 521 2.45 -2.95 19.99
CA PHE A 521 2.50 -3.16 21.44
C PHE A 521 2.68 -4.63 21.82
N ILE A 522 2.02 -5.54 21.10
CA ILE A 522 2.18 -6.99 21.24
C ILE A 522 3.64 -7.42 21.00
N GLU A 523 4.35 -6.70 20.14
CA GLU A 523 5.76 -6.94 19.80
C GLU A 523 6.73 -6.08 20.65
N HIS A 524 6.33 -5.70 21.87
CA HIS A 524 7.12 -4.87 22.79
C HIS A 524 7.55 -3.50 22.23
N ILE A 525 6.80 -2.96 21.25
CA ILE A 525 6.99 -1.60 20.72
C ILE A 525 5.84 -0.72 21.19
N LYS A 526 6.09 0.06 22.23
CA LYS A 526 5.13 1.00 22.81
C LYS A 526 5.10 2.28 21.97
N THR A 527 3.94 2.57 21.38
CA THR A 527 3.72 3.88 20.74
C THR A 527 3.57 4.95 21.83
N LYS A 528 4.35 6.03 21.75
CA LYS A 528 4.25 7.19 22.64
C LYS A 528 2.86 7.82 22.49
N GLU A 529 2.32 8.33 23.60
CA GLU A 529 1.04 9.04 23.56
C GLU A 529 1.16 10.29 22.67
N PRO A 530 0.27 10.45 21.67
CA PRO A 530 0.30 11.64 20.81
C PRO A 530 -0.06 12.91 21.56
N ASN A 531 0.60 14.01 21.21
CA ASN A 531 0.40 15.35 21.75
C ASN A 531 -0.90 16.01 21.23
N GLU A 532 -1.56 15.43 20.21
CA GLU A 532 -2.79 15.95 19.63
C GLU A 532 -4.04 15.43 20.37
N TYR A 533 -4.55 16.23 21.30
CA TYR A 533 -5.72 15.88 22.10
C TYR A 533 -7.05 16.38 21.50
N PRO A 534 -8.13 15.58 21.58
CA PRO A 534 -9.50 16.05 21.40
C PRO A 534 -9.93 17.03 22.50
N THR A 535 -11.05 17.71 22.29
CA THR A 535 -11.67 18.56 23.32
C THR A 535 -12.04 17.76 24.57
N ILE A 536 -12.04 18.40 25.75
CA ILE A 536 -12.33 17.76 27.05
C ILE A 536 -13.61 16.92 27.01
N GLU A 537 -14.72 17.51 26.56
CA GLU A 537 -16.03 16.82 26.45
C GLU A 537 -15.96 15.54 25.60
N VAL A 538 -15.11 15.52 24.58
CA VAL A 538 -14.95 14.34 23.70
C VAL A 538 -14.15 13.26 24.39
N ARG A 539 -13.15 13.64 25.20
CA ARG A 539 -12.38 12.70 26.01
C ARG A 539 -13.26 12.06 27.08
N ASP A 540 -14.05 12.84 27.80
CA ASP A 540 -14.97 12.31 28.82
C ASP A 540 -16.00 11.33 28.23
N ASN A 541 -16.63 11.72 27.11
CA ASN A 541 -17.55 10.84 26.38
C ASN A 541 -16.85 9.59 25.82
N PHE A 542 -15.59 9.72 25.40
CA PHE A 542 -14.79 8.62 24.91
C PHE A 542 -14.43 7.64 26.02
N ASP A 543 -14.08 8.12 27.21
CA ASP A 543 -13.73 7.29 28.36
C ASP A 543 -14.94 6.49 28.86
N GLU A 544 -16.12 7.11 28.94
CA GLU A 544 -17.36 6.39 29.26
C GLU A 544 -17.63 5.28 28.24
N LYS A 545 -17.48 5.60 26.95
CA LYS A 545 -17.67 4.64 25.86
C LYS A 545 -16.64 3.53 25.88
N LEU A 546 -15.36 3.84 26.10
CA LEU A 546 -14.27 2.88 26.13
C LEU A 546 -14.42 1.92 27.32
N SER A 547 -14.75 2.44 28.50
CA SER A 547 -15.01 1.63 29.70
C SER A 547 -16.16 0.63 29.45
N LYS A 548 -17.22 1.08 28.76
CA LYS A 548 -18.33 0.22 28.36
C LYS A 548 -17.92 -0.82 27.32
N GLU A 549 -17.17 -0.42 26.29
CA GLU A 549 -16.63 -1.33 25.26
C GLU A 549 -15.78 -2.42 25.92
N ILE A 550 -14.83 -2.08 26.79
CA ILE A 550 -13.97 -3.06 27.50
C ILE A 550 -14.81 -4.05 28.33
N LYS A 551 -15.80 -3.57 29.09
CA LYS A 551 -16.67 -4.44 29.92
C LYS A 551 -17.52 -5.42 29.11
N GLU A 552 -17.96 -5.04 27.90
CA GLU A 552 -18.87 -5.85 27.08
C GLU A 552 -18.16 -6.85 26.14
N VAL A 553 -16.82 -6.80 26.04
CA VAL A 553 -16.12 -7.38 24.87
C VAL A 553 -15.56 -8.78 25.08
N SER A 554 -15.06 -9.14 26.26
CA SER A 554 -14.35 -10.43 26.44
C SER A 554 -15.18 -11.63 25.93
N ASP A 555 -16.44 -11.75 26.33
CA ASP A 555 -17.30 -12.88 25.91
C ASP A 555 -17.75 -12.80 24.45
N ARG A 556 -17.98 -11.58 23.95
CA ARG A 556 -18.49 -11.35 22.59
C ARG A 556 -17.40 -11.47 21.52
N PHE A 557 -16.16 -11.12 21.86
CA PHE A 557 -15.01 -11.22 20.97
C PHE A 557 -14.66 -12.67 20.68
N VAL A 558 -14.48 -13.51 21.71
CA VAL A 558 -14.20 -14.95 21.55
C VAL A 558 -15.27 -15.61 20.68
N SER A 559 -16.52 -15.23 20.89
CA SER A 559 -17.65 -15.73 20.10
C SER A 559 -17.62 -15.26 18.63
N SER A 560 -17.30 -13.98 18.37
CA SER A 560 -17.16 -13.45 17.00
C SER A 560 -15.96 -14.05 16.27
N TYR A 561 -14.87 -14.30 17.00
CA TYR A 561 -13.68 -14.94 16.48
C TYR A 561 -13.94 -16.39 16.08
N LYS A 562 -14.53 -17.20 16.97
CA LYS A 562 -14.87 -18.60 16.70
C LYS A 562 -15.82 -18.78 15.51
N ARG A 563 -16.64 -17.78 15.22
CA ARG A 563 -17.57 -17.78 14.07
C ARG A 563 -16.98 -17.17 12.81
N GLY A 564 -15.89 -16.42 12.92
CA GLY A 564 -15.36 -15.63 11.82
C GLY A 564 -14.25 -16.36 11.07
N ASP A 565 -14.53 -16.76 9.83
CA ASP A 565 -13.52 -17.33 8.94
C ASP A 565 -12.44 -16.31 8.56
N ILE A 566 -11.34 -16.81 7.99
CA ILE A 566 -10.28 -15.96 7.42
C ILE A 566 -10.81 -15.32 6.14
N THR A 567 -10.80 -13.99 6.07
CA THR A 567 -11.18 -13.25 4.86
C THR A 567 -9.96 -13.07 3.95
N THR A 568 -9.80 -13.98 2.99
CA THR A 568 -8.66 -14.01 2.05
C THR A 568 -8.42 -12.67 1.34
N LEU A 569 -9.48 -11.94 0.97
CA LEU A 569 -9.39 -10.61 0.36
C LEU A 569 -8.64 -9.60 1.24
N GLU A 570 -8.95 -9.54 2.54
CA GLU A 570 -8.36 -8.54 3.45
C GLU A 570 -6.92 -8.87 3.81
N LEU A 571 -6.62 -10.16 3.92
CA LEU A 571 -5.26 -10.65 4.13
C LEU A 571 -4.37 -10.29 2.93
N ILE A 572 -4.81 -10.64 1.72
CA ILE A 572 -4.08 -10.35 0.47
C ILE A 572 -3.92 -8.85 0.26
N PHE A 573 -4.97 -8.08 0.53
CA PHE A 573 -4.88 -6.63 0.45
C PHE A 573 -3.84 -6.07 1.43
N SER A 574 -3.80 -6.57 2.67
CA SER A 574 -2.82 -6.13 3.68
C SER A 574 -1.40 -6.52 3.27
N LEU A 575 -1.19 -7.70 2.71
CA LEU A 575 0.09 -8.14 2.17
C LEU A 575 0.53 -7.29 0.97
N GLY A 576 -0.36 -7.01 0.03
CA GLY A 576 -0.08 -6.13 -1.10
C GLY A 576 0.31 -4.71 -0.67
N GLN A 577 -0.30 -4.18 0.39
CA GLN A 577 0.11 -2.93 1.02
C GLN A 577 1.49 -3.05 1.70
N GLY A 578 1.78 -4.18 2.34
CA GLY A 578 3.09 -4.46 2.95
C GLY A 578 4.21 -4.63 1.91
N LEU A 579 3.89 -5.11 0.71
CA LEU A 579 4.79 -5.20 -0.44
C LEU A 579 4.97 -3.85 -1.18
N ASN A 580 4.28 -2.79 -0.73
CA ASN A 580 4.26 -1.46 -1.37
C ASN A 580 3.95 -1.50 -2.88
N LEU A 581 3.03 -2.38 -3.27
CA LEU A 581 2.61 -2.51 -4.66
C LEU A 581 1.85 -1.25 -5.11
N ASP A 582 2.02 -0.87 -6.38
CA ASP A 582 1.26 0.23 -6.95
C ASP A 582 -0.23 -0.13 -7.06
N ASP A 583 -1.08 0.88 -7.25
CA ASP A 583 -2.52 0.70 -7.30
C ASP A 583 -2.98 -0.24 -8.43
N VAL A 584 -2.25 -0.25 -9.56
CA VAL A 584 -2.43 -1.18 -10.68
C VAL A 584 -2.10 -2.62 -10.28
N GLU A 585 -0.98 -2.84 -9.59
CA GLU A 585 -0.51 -4.16 -9.17
C GLU A 585 -1.42 -4.74 -8.06
N ILE A 586 -1.83 -3.91 -7.10
CA ILE A 586 -2.82 -4.31 -6.09
C ILE A 586 -4.13 -4.69 -6.78
N ALA A 587 -4.61 -3.88 -7.72
CA ALA A 587 -5.85 -4.18 -8.44
C ALA A 587 -5.76 -5.53 -9.17
N TYR A 588 -4.62 -5.79 -9.82
CA TYR A 588 -4.34 -7.04 -10.51
C TYR A 588 -4.46 -8.25 -9.58
N ILE A 589 -3.81 -8.21 -8.42
CA ILE A 589 -3.84 -9.31 -7.45
C ILE A 589 -5.26 -9.55 -6.90
N LEU A 590 -6.00 -8.48 -6.59
CA LEU A 590 -7.38 -8.59 -6.11
C LEU A 590 -8.34 -9.14 -7.17
N PHE A 591 -8.05 -8.93 -8.46
CA PHE A 591 -8.82 -9.50 -9.56
C PHE A 591 -8.57 -10.99 -9.75
N GLY A 592 -7.30 -11.38 -9.78
CA GLY A 592 -6.89 -12.75 -10.02
C GLY A 592 -7.38 -13.72 -8.94
N THR A 593 -7.66 -13.23 -7.73
CA THR A 593 -8.16 -14.05 -6.63
C THR A 593 -9.62 -14.47 -6.83
N LYS A 594 -9.85 -15.80 -6.81
CA LYS A 594 -11.16 -16.41 -6.57
C LYS A 594 -11.43 -16.31 -5.05
N PHE A 595 -12.59 -15.79 -4.67
CA PHE A 595 -13.04 -15.63 -3.28
C PHE A 595 -14.14 -16.61 -2.94
#